data_AF-F0QUP5-F1
#
_entry.id   AF-F0QUP5-F1
#
_cell.length_a   1.000
_cell.length_b   1.000
_cell.length_c   1.000
_cell.angle_alpha   90.00
_cell.angle_beta   90.00
_cell.angle_gamma   90.00
#
_symmetry.space_group_name_H-M   'P 1'
#
loop_
_entity.id
_entity.type
_entity.pdbx_description
1 polymer ?
#
loop_
_entity_poly.entity_id
_entity_poly.type
_entity_poly.pdbx_seq_one_letter_code
_entity_poly.pdbx_strand_id
1 'polypeptide(L)'
;MLELYLPIPHLWIIYGAIALVIEMVIGFAIEINRGILALSHLNSMLPIKGPTRNWGSAGAFIAGLITAFLYPFYGAPMTSCHTQSTYLSKPKVKALAHALVWWGFVFAAISTTLGFIYDEWVPSGVPGLVAFIPGGKLGPTGPYAVIGTGAVGGILIVIGFIIMMAIRWQGTRSVSEPAVTDFFLWTTFFVALSGFGIMGVELTVPTNYYALATAFSVHIFLVAMMFATMPWTKFGHAIYMYIWQLYDRYRTWKGVEPRLLGPWSGELAEKALHSHHPGHTTKVRS
;
A
#
# COMPACT_ATOMS: atom_id res chain seq x y z
N MET A 1 29.30 -2.29 -28.32
CA MET A 1 28.08 -2.11 -27.52
C MET A 1 28.46 -1.20 -26.36
N LEU A 2 27.78 -0.09 -26.11
CA LEU A 2 28.09 0.80 -24.97
C LEU A 2 27.41 0.22 -23.73
N GLU A 3 28.22 -0.36 -22.84
CA GLU A 3 27.81 -0.80 -21.50
C GLU A 3 27.65 0.44 -20.61
N LEU A 4 26.49 0.57 -19.98
CA LEU A 4 26.23 1.59 -18.96
C LEU A 4 26.49 0.93 -17.61
N TYR A 5 27.31 1.57 -16.77
CA TYR A 5 27.63 1.05 -15.45
C TYR A 5 26.66 1.60 -14.42
N LEU A 6 26.24 0.76 -13.47
CA LEU A 6 25.56 1.29 -12.29
C LEU A 6 26.54 2.19 -11.52
N PRO A 7 26.13 3.41 -11.12
CA PRO A 7 26.99 4.33 -10.36
C PRO A 7 27.20 3.88 -8.90
N ILE A 8 26.54 2.82 -8.46
CA ILE A 8 26.56 2.31 -7.08
C ILE A 8 27.05 0.85 -7.11
N PRO A 9 28.00 0.46 -6.23
CA PRO A 9 28.45 -0.92 -6.14
C PRO A 9 27.28 -1.86 -5.84
N HIS A 10 27.19 -2.97 -6.57
CA HIS A 10 26.08 -3.91 -6.45
C HIS A 10 25.89 -4.45 -5.03
N LEU A 11 26.98 -4.74 -4.31
CA LEU A 11 26.92 -5.18 -2.92
C LEU A 11 26.18 -4.19 -2.02
N TRP A 12 26.28 -2.88 -2.30
CA TRP A 12 25.58 -1.86 -1.52
C TRP A 12 24.07 -1.90 -1.77
N ILE A 13 23.65 -2.20 -3.00
CA ILE A 13 22.23 -2.41 -3.35
C ILE A 13 21.70 -3.63 -2.59
N ILE A 14 22.44 -4.75 -2.58
CA ILE A 14 22.06 -5.95 -1.83
C ILE A 14 21.97 -5.67 -0.34
N TYR A 15 23.01 -5.10 0.27
CA TYR A 15 23.03 -4.82 1.71
C TYR A 15 21.94 -3.80 2.09
N GLY A 16 21.72 -2.78 1.26
CA GLY A 16 20.63 -1.83 1.41
C GLY A 16 19.25 -2.51 1.36
N ALA A 17 19.03 -3.40 0.39
CA ALA A 17 17.79 -4.17 0.27
C ALA A 17 17.57 -5.10 1.47
N ILE A 18 18.60 -5.80 1.94
CA ILE A 18 18.53 -6.64 3.14
C ILE A 18 18.20 -5.80 4.37
N ALA A 19 18.88 -4.66 4.56
CA ALA A 19 18.62 -3.76 5.66
C ALA A 19 17.18 -3.22 5.64
N LEU A 20 16.67 -2.83 4.46
CA LEU A 20 15.28 -2.42 4.27
C LEU A 20 14.30 -3.53 4.62
N VAL A 21 14.54 -4.76 4.18
CA VAL A 21 13.67 -5.91 4.53
C VAL A 21 13.66 -6.15 6.03
N ILE A 22 14.81 -6.09 6.70
CA ILE A 22 14.89 -6.24 8.16
C ILE A 22 14.10 -5.12 8.87
N GLU A 23 14.29 -3.86 8.45
CA GLU A 23 13.57 -2.71 8.98
C GLU A 23 12.06 -2.88 8.81
N MET A 24 11.60 -3.26 7.62
CA MET A 24 10.20 -3.51 7.33
C MET A 24 9.60 -4.60 8.22
N VAL A 25 10.31 -5.73 8.37
CA VAL A 25 9.86 -6.85 9.22
C VAL A 25 9.70 -6.39 10.67
N ILE A 26 10.68 -5.65 11.21
CA ILE A 26 10.62 -5.11 12.57
C ILE A 26 9.46 -4.12 12.70
N GLY A 27 9.34 -3.17 11.77
CA GLY A 27 8.29 -2.15 11.78
C GLY A 27 6.89 -2.77 11.73
N PHE A 28 6.66 -3.73 10.83
CA PHE A 28 5.36 -4.43 10.76
C PHE A 28 5.08 -5.26 12.01
N ALA A 29 6.08 -5.94 12.58
CA ALA A 29 5.89 -6.69 13.82
C ALA A 29 5.46 -5.76 14.98
N ILE A 30 6.06 -4.58 15.09
CA ILE A 30 5.70 -3.57 16.10
C ILE A 30 4.26 -3.08 15.89
N GLU A 31 3.89 -2.70 14.66
CA GLU A 31 2.54 -2.18 14.36
C GLU A 31 1.45 -3.25 14.52
N ILE A 32 1.71 -4.50 14.14
CA ILE A 32 0.80 -5.62 14.38
C ILE A 32 0.57 -5.79 15.89
N ASN A 33 1.64 -5.78 16.70
CA ASN A 33 1.55 -5.90 18.15
C ASN A 33 0.78 -4.73 18.78
N ARG A 34 1.05 -3.50 18.35
CA ARG A 34 0.31 -2.30 18.79
C ARG A 34 -1.18 -2.41 18.46
N GLY A 35 -1.52 -2.87 17.26
CA GLY A 35 -2.90 -3.10 16.84
C GLY A 35 -3.60 -4.15 17.69
N ILE A 36 -2.94 -5.28 17.99
CA ILE A 36 -3.50 -6.32 18.87
C ILE A 36 -3.77 -5.76 20.27
N LEU A 37 -2.84 -4.98 20.83
CA LEU A 37 -3.00 -4.34 22.14
C LEU A 37 -4.17 -3.33 22.12
N ALA A 38 -4.23 -2.47 21.10
CA ALA A 38 -5.31 -1.49 20.94
C ALA A 38 -6.68 -2.18 20.84
N LEU A 39 -6.80 -3.25 20.05
CA LEU A 39 -8.01 -4.07 19.93
C LEU A 39 -8.39 -4.73 21.26
N SER A 40 -7.41 -5.22 22.02
CA SER A 40 -7.64 -5.84 23.33
C SER A 40 -8.21 -4.84 24.34
N HIS A 41 -7.71 -3.60 24.32
CA HIS A 41 -8.15 -2.52 25.17
C HIS A 41 -9.53 -2.01 24.76
N LEU A 42 -9.76 -1.76 23.48
CA LEU A 42 -11.09 -1.37 22.96
C LEU A 42 -12.16 -2.41 23.29
N ASN A 43 -11.85 -3.72 23.24
CA ASN A 43 -12.79 -4.76 23.63
C ASN A 43 -13.20 -4.70 25.11
N SER A 44 -12.33 -4.17 25.99
CA SER A 44 -12.71 -3.95 27.38
C SER A 44 -13.65 -2.74 27.56
N MET A 45 -13.63 -1.79 26.63
CA MET A 45 -14.40 -0.55 26.71
C MET A 45 -15.73 -0.61 25.96
N LEU A 46 -15.78 -1.29 24.81
CA LEU A 46 -16.95 -1.41 23.95
C LEU A 46 -17.12 -2.86 23.47
N PRO A 47 -17.70 -3.75 24.29
CA PRO A 47 -17.97 -5.13 23.88
C PRO A 47 -19.10 -5.14 22.84
N ILE A 48 -18.74 -5.20 21.55
CA ILE A 48 -19.71 -5.36 20.45
C ILE A 48 -19.93 -6.86 20.25
N LYS A 49 -21.12 -7.36 20.60
CA LYS A 49 -21.49 -8.76 20.39
C LYS A 49 -21.99 -8.97 18.97
N GLY A 50 -21.20 -9.66 18.15
CA GLY A 50 -21.61 -10.20 16.86
C GLY A 50 -21.90 -11.72 16.96
N PRO A 51 -22.48 -12.33 15.91
CA PRO A 51 -22.77 -13.75 15.90
C PRO A 51 -21.47 -14.57 15.94
N THR A 52 -21.33 -15.44 16.95
CA THR A 52 -20.21 -16.38 17.05
C THR A 52 -20.58 -17.73 16.41
N ARG A 53 -19.57 -18.53 16.08
CA ARG A 53 -19.74 -19.94 15.66
C ARG A 53 -18.83 -20.81 16.53
N ASN A 54 -19.13 -22.11 16.66
CA ASN A 54 -18.34 -23.06 17.45
C ASN A 54 -17.58 -24.04 16.53
N TRP A 55 -16.78 -23.50 15.62
CA TRP A 55 -16.02 -24.32 14.67
C TRP A 55 -14.76 -24.91 15.32
N GLY A 56 -14.31 -26.06 14.81
CA GLY A 56 -12.99 -26.61 15.14
C GLY A 56 -11.87 -25.64 14.72
N SER A 57 -10.71 -25.72 15.38
CA SER A 57 -9.60 -24.78 15.15
C SER A 57 -9.14 -24.71 13.69
N ALA A 58 -9.07 -25.84 13.00
CA ALA A 58 -8.71 -25.89 11.58
C ALA A 58 -9.78 -25.22 10.69
N GLY A 59 -11.06 -25.52 10.93
CA GLY A 59 -12.16 -24.92 10.16
C GLY A 59 -12.25 -23.41 10.34
N ALA A 60 -12.10 -22.92 11.59
CA ALA A 60 -12.10 -21.50 11.90
C ALA A 60 -10.93 -20.76 11.22
N PHE A 61 -9.74 -21.39 11.19
CA PHE A 61 -8.56 -20.84 10.54
C PHE A 61 -8.72 -20.75 9.02
N ILE A 62 -9.11 -21.85 8.37
CA ILE A 62 -9.25 -21.92 6.90
C ILE A 62 -10.23 -20.87 6.40
N ALA A 63 -11.43 -20.82 6.98
CA ALA A 63 -12.39 -19.85 6.51
C ALA A 63 -11.97 -18.40 6.86
N GLY A 64 -11.13 -18.21 7.90
CA GLY A 64 -10.67 -16.90 8.35
C GLY A 64 -9.67 -16.38 7.34
N LEU A 65 -8.82 -17.27 6.85
CA LEU A 65 -7.90 -17.04 5.73
C LEU A 65 -8.67 -16.66 4.45
N ILE A 66 -9.70 -17.44 4.09
CA ILE A 66 -10.56 -17.15 2.93
C ILE A 66 -11.21 -15.77 3.08
N THR A 67 -11.76 -15.46 4.25
CA THR A 67 -12.43 -14.17 4.50
C THR A 67 -11.44 -13.01 4.46
N ALA A 68 -10.26 -13.16 5.06
CA ALA A 68 -9.21 -12.17 5.01
C ALA A 68 -8.75 -11.93 3.56
N PHE A 69 -8.56 -12.99 2.77
CA PHE A 69 -8.19 -12.89 1.36
C PHE A 69 -9.27 -12.18 0.53
N LEU A 70 -10.55 -12.47 0.78
CA LEU A 70 -11.68 -11.87 0.07
C LEU A 70 -12.03 -10.46 0.58
N TYR A 71 -11.52 -10.08 1.75
CA TYR A 71 -11.82 -8.81 2.41
C TYR A 71 -11.60 -7.56 1.54
N PRO A 72 -10.49 -7.42 0.79
CA PRO A 72 -10.26 -6.26 -0.08
C PRO A 72 -11.26 -6.18 -1.24
N PHE A 73 -11.84 -7.31 -1.64
CA PHE A 73 -12.73 -7.40 -2.80
C PHE A 73 -14.19 -7.10 -2.45
N TYR A 74 -14.62 -7.37 -1.20
CA TYR A 74 -16.03 -7.30 -0.81
C TYR A 74 -16.31 -6.52 0.50
N GLY A 75 -15.28 -6.22 1.29
CA GLY A 75 -15.46 -6.03 2.74
C GLY A 75 -14.75 -4.85 3.38
N ALA A 76 -13.98 -4.02 2.71
CA ALA A 76 -13.49 -2.80 3.38
C ALA A 76 -14.58 -1.72 3.31
N PRO A 77 -15.26 -1.32 4.41
CA PRO A 77 -15.94 -0.05 4.39
C PRO A 77 -14.86 0.99 4.24
N MET A 78 -14.87 1.64 3.10
CA MET A 78 -14.12 2.87 2.91
C MET A 78 -14.60 3.96 3.89
N THR A 79 -15.62 3.71 4.71
CA THR A 79 -16.17 4.61 5.73
C THR A 79 -15.32 4.68 7.01
N SER A 80 -14.53 3.65 7.36
CA SER A 80 -13.76 3.67 8.62
C SER A 80 -12.41 4.39 8.52
N CYS A 81 -11.85 4.56 7.31
CA CYS A 81 -10.47 5.06 7.21
C CYS A 81 -10.33 6.58 7.42
N HIS A 82 -11.40 7.38 7.45
CA HIS A 82 -11.31 8.85 7.61
C HIS A 82 -12.61 9.44 8.17
N THR A 83 -12.54 10.07 9.35
CA THR A 83 -13.66 10.68 10.08
C THR A 83 -14.16 12.03 9.53
N GLN A 84 -13.81 12.40 8.29
CA GLN A 84 -14.17 13.71 7.72
C GLN A 84 -15.44 13.59 6.85
N SER A 85 -16.42 14.46 7.09
CA SER A 85 -17.81 14.37 6.57
C SER A 85 -17.93 14.36 5.05
N THR A 86 -17.11 15.11 4.30
CA THR A 86 -17.10 15.08 2.82
C THR A 86 -16.36 13.86 2.26
N TYR A 87 -15.44 13.30 3.05
CA TYR A 87 -14.67 12.09 2.69
C TYR A 87 -15.52 10.81 2.85
N LEU A 88 -16.58 10.88 3.65
CA LEU A 88 -17.60 9.85 3.83
C LEU A 88 -18.69 9.88 2.75
N SER A 89 -18.86 10.98 2.01
CA SER A 89 -19.96 11.16 1.05
C SER A 89 -19.71 10.57 -0.35
N LYS A 90 -18.44 10.21 -0.68
CA LYS A 90 -18.05 9.65 -1.99
C LYS A 90 -17.27 8.32 -1.88
N PRO A 91 -17.83 7.27 -1.25
CA PRO A 91 -17.12 6.02 -0.98
C PRO A 91 -16.63 5.30 -2.24
N LYS A 92 -17.38 5.36 -3.34
CA LYS A 92 -17.01 4.72 -4.62
C LYS A 92 -15.78 5.35 -5.27
N VAL A 93 -15.69 6.68 -5.26
CA VAL A 93 -14.55 7.40 -5.85
C VAL A 93 -13.29 7.15 -5.02
N LYS A 94 -13.43 7.09 -3.70
CA LYS A 94 -12.34 6.73 -2.79
C LYS A 94 -11.85 5.30 -3.04
N ALA A 95 -12.78 4.35 -3.22
CA ALA A 95 -12.47 2.96 -3.53
C ALA A 95 -11.69 2.85 -4.84
N LEU A 96 -12.16 3.55 -5.88
CA LEU A 96 -11.46 3.64 -7.16
C LEU A 96 -10.05 4.22 -6.99
N ALA A 97 -9.88 5.35 -6.29
CA ALA A 97 -8.57 5.96 -6.08
C ALA A 97 -7.59 5.03 -5.36
N HIS A 98 -8.04 4.31 -4.33
CA HIS A 98 -7.22 3.30 -3.64
C HIS A 98 -6.88 2.13 -4.56
N ALA A 99 -7.85 1.63 -5.33
CA ALA A 99 -7.64 0.54 -6.27
C ALA A 99 -6.62 0.92 -7.35
N LEU A 100 -6.68 2.15 -7.87
CA LEU A 100 -5.71 2.67 -8.84
C LEU A 100 -4.29 2.71 -8.24
N VAL A 101 -4.12 3.25 -7.03
CA VAL A 101 -2.81 3.28 -6.36
C VAL A 101 -2.32 1.86 -6.06
N TRP A 102 -3.18 0.98 -5.55
CA TRP A 102 -2.85 -0.41 -5.23
C TRP A 102 -2.41 -1.20 -6.46
N TRP A 103 -3.23 -1.23 -7.51
CA TRP A 103 -2.90 -1.96 -8.74
C TRP A 103 -1.72 -1.32 -9.46
N GLY A 104 -1.59 0.01 -9.39
CA GLY A 104 -0.42 0.70 -9.88
C GLY A 104 0.87 0.25 -9.20
N PHE A 105 0.84 0.10 -7.87
CA PHE A 105 1.96 -0.45 -7.09
C PHE A 105 2.24 -1.92 -7.44
N VAL A 106 1.20 -2.74 -7.60
CA VAL A 106 1.35 -4.15 -8.03
C VAL A 106 2.01 -4.26 -9.41
N PHE A 107 1.56 -3.46 -10.38
CA PHE A 107 2.18 -3.44 -11.71
C PHE A 107 3.62 -2.93 -11.69
N ALA A 108 3.93 -1.92 -10.86
CA ALA A 108 5.30 -1.47 -10.67
C ALA A 108 6.17 -2.59 -10.04
N ALA A 109 5.66 -3.33 -9.06
CA ALA A 109 6.38 -4.47 -8.48
C ALA A 109 6.60 -5.61 -9.49
N ILE A 110 5.60 -5.89 -10.33
CA ILE A 110 5.73 -6.85 -11.44
C ILE A 110 6.79 -6.36 -12.43
N SER A 111 6.76 -5.09 -12.83
CA SER A 111 7.74 -4.48 -13.74
C SER A 111 9.16 -4.63 -13.21
N THR A 112 9.40 -4.30 -11.93
CA THR A 112 10.71 -4.46 -11.29
C THR A 112 11.14 -5.92 -11.24
N THR A 113 10.22 -6.85 -10.92
CA THR A 113 10.52 -8.30 -10.87
C THR A 113 10.87 -8.82 -12.26
N LEU A 114 10.11 -8.43 -13.29
CA LEU A 114 10.41 -8.77 -14.67
C LEU A 114 11.75 -8.17 -15.11
N GLY A 115 12.03 -6.94 -14.71
CA GLY A 115 13.34 -6.29 -14.88
C GLY A 115 14.45 -7.20 -14.36
N PHE A 116 14.37 -7.65 -13.10
CA PHE A 116 15.34 -8.59 -12.53
C PHE A 116 15.44 -9.94 -13.27
N ILE A 117 14.32 -10.47 -13.78
CA ILE A 117 14.32 -11.75 -14.52
C ILE A 117 15.00 -11.61 -15.88
N TYR A 118 14.76 -10.50 -16.59
CA TYR A 118 15.32 -10.26 -17.93
C TYR A 118 16.72 -9.65 -17.91
N ASP A 119 17.09 -8.95 -16.83
CA ASP A 119 18.38 -8.30 -16.62
C ASP A 119 19.41 -9.27 -16.00
N GLU A 120 19.44 -10.54 -16.43
CA GLU A 120 20.33 -11.56 -15.90
C GLU A 120 21.76 -11.02 -15.77
N TRP A 121 22.12 -10.67 -14.53
CA TRP A 121 23.25 -9.85 -14.09
C TRP A 121 24.48 -9.97 -14.98
N VAL A 122 24.54 -9.18 -16.06
CA VAL A 122 25.63 -9.30 -17.03
C VAL A 122 26.90 -8.80 -16.34
N PRO A 123 27.89 -9.69 -16.10
CA PRO A 123 29.18 -9.25 -15.59
C PRO A 123 29.72 -8.22 -16.55
N SER A 124 30.03 -7.02 -16.07
CA SER A 124 30.63 -6.03 -16.95
C SER A 124 32.03 -6.47 -17.36
N GLY A 125 32.54 -5.93 -18.47
CA GLY A 125 33.94 -6.13 -18.85
C GLY A 125 34.96 -5.53 -17.86
N VAL A 126 34.49 -4.80 -16.83
CA VAL A 126 35.32 -4.14 -15.81
C VAL A 126 35.19 -4.88 -14.47
N PRO A 127 36.30 -5.41 -13.91
CA PRO A 127 36.28 -6.08 -12.62
C PRO A 127 35.68 -5.19 -11.52
N GLY A 128 34.63 -5.68 -10.84
CA GLY A 128 33.97 -5.00 -9.72
C GLY A 128 32.76 -4.12 -10.09
N LEU A 129 32.41 -4.01 -11.38
CA LEU A 129 31.20 -3.31 -11.84
C LEU A 129 30.20 -4.27 -12.49
N VAL A 130 28.93 -3.90 -12.44
CA VAL A 130 27.83 -4.60 -13.14
C VAL A 130 27.27 -3.67 -14.20
N ALA A 131 27.00 -4.21 -15.39
CA ALA A 131 26.37 -3.46 -16.46
C ALA A 131 24.85 -3.34 -16.18
N PHE A 132 24.33 -2.12 -16.25
CA PHE A 132 22.89 -1.86 -16.30
C PHE A 132 22.42 -2.08 -17.74
N ILE A 133 21.44 -2.94 -17.96
CA ILE A 133 20.79 -3.07 -19.26
C ILE A 133 19.55 -2.16 -19.27
N PRO A 134 19.54 -1.06 -20.07
CA PRO A 134 18.35 -0.24 -20.25
C PRO A 134 17.15 -1.09 -20.65
N GLY A 135 15.94 -0.75 -20.18
CA GLY A 135 14.74 -1.54 -20.41
C GLY A 135 14.45 -1.80 -21.91
N GLY A 136 14.80 -0.83 -22.76
CA GLY A 136 14.72 -0.93 -24.23
C GLY A 136 15.67 -1.95 -24.88
N LYS A 137 16.56 -2.59 -24.13
CA LYS A 137 17.53 -3.58 -24.61
C LYS A 137 17.30 -4.99 -24.06
N LEU A 138 16.23 -5.23 -23.31
CA LEU A 138 15.89 -6.52 -22.68
C LEU A 138 15.37 -7.60 -23.66
N GLY A 139 15.99 -7.73 -24.84
CA GLY A 139 15.51 -8.61 -25.91
C GLY A 139 14.21 -8.12 -26.56
N PRO A 140 13.58 -8.92 -27.45
CA PRO A 140 12.40 -8.48 -28.21
C PRO A 140 11.15 -8.25 -27.36
N THR A 141 10.99 -8.96 -26.24
CA THR A 141 9.80 -8.92 -25.39
C THR A 141 10.00 -8.14 -24.08
N GLY A 142 11.24 -8.00 -23.60
CA GLY A 142 11.54 -7.34 -22.33
C GLY A 142 11.16 -5.86 -22.26
N PRO A 143 11.36 -5.04 -23.31
CA PRO A 143 10.89 -3.65 -23.31
C PRO A 143 9.38 -3.55 -23.09
N TYR A 144 8.59 -4.38 -23.78
CA TYR A 144 7.13 -4.37 -23.62
C TYR A 144 6.70 -4.89 -22.24
N ALA A 145 7.37 -5.92 -21.73
CA ALA A 145 7.07 -6.50 -20.42
C ALA A 145 7.40 -5.52 -19.28
N VAL A 146 8.57 -4.89 -19.31
CA VAL A 146 9.06 -4.00 -18.24
C VAL A 146 8.50 -2.59 -18.39
N ILE A 147 8.65 -1.96 -19.56
CA ILE A 147 8.14 -0.60 -19.81
C ILE A 147 6.62 -0.60 -19.82
N GLY A 148 5.97 -1.62 -20.40
CA GLY A 148 4.51 -1.70 -20.44
C GLY A 148 3.89 -1.82 -19.05
N THR A 149 4.34 -2.79 -18.24
CA THR A 149 3.82 -2.94 -16.86
C THR A 149 4.23 -1.77 -15.97
N GLY A 150 5.44 -1.26 -16.11
CA GLY A 150 5.95 -0.12 -15.33
C GLY A 150 5.21 1.18 -15.65
N ALA A 151 4.99 1.49 -16.92
CA ALA A 151 4.27 2.68 -17.35
C ALA A 151 2.79 2.62 -16.97
N VAL A 152 2.12 1.48 -17.18
CA VAL A 152 0.74 1.29 -16.70
C VAL A 152 0.67 1.46 -15.19
N GLY A 153 1.60 0.84 -14.46
CA GLY A 153 1.69 0.98 -13.01
C GLY A 153 1.83 2.42 -12.55
N GLY A 154 2.78 3.15 -13.14
CA GLY A 154 3.02 4.57 -12.86
C GLY A 154 1.82 5.46 -13.19
N ILE A 155 1.14 5.24 -14.31
CA ILE A 155 -0.07 5.99 -14.71
C ILE A 155 -1.16 5.80 -13.66
N LEU A 156 -1.41 4.55 -13.25
CA LEU A 156 -2.44 4.25 -12.25
C LEU A 156 -2.13 4.90 -10.90
N ILE A 157 -0.86 4.89 -10.47
CA ILE A 157 -0.42 5.60 -9.25
C ILE A 157 -0.68 7.10 -9.38
N VAL A 158 -0.26 7.73 -10.47
CA VAL A 158 -0.41 9.18 -10.68
C VAL A 158 -1.88 9.59 -10.70
N ILE A 159 -2.73 8.89 -11.46
CA ILE A 159 -4.17 9.19 -11.52
C ILE A 159 -4.82 8.95 -10.16
N GLY A 160 -4.53 7.81 -9.52
CA GLY A 160 -5.08 7.47 -8.20
C GLY A 160 -4.69 8.50 -7.14
N PHE A 161 -3.44 8.97 -7.16
CA PHE A 161 -2.93 10.04 -6.29
C PHE A 161 -3.71 11.34 -6.50
N ILE A 162 -3.83 11.81 -7.76
CA ILE A 162 -4.52 13.06 -8.09
C ILE A 162 -5.97 13.02 -7.60
N ILE A 163 -6.70 11.93 -7.87
CA ILE A 163 -8.09 11.75 -7.42
C ILE A 163 -8.15 11.79 -5.89
N MET A 164 -7.25 11.08 -5.20
CA MET A 164 -7.24 11.01 -3.73
C MET A 164 -6.96 12.36 -3.08
N MET A 165 -6.03 13.15 -3.62
CA MET A 165 -5.71 14.50 -3.13
C MET A 165 -6.79 15.52 -3.48
N ALA A 166 -7.36 15.48 -4.68
CA ALA A 166 -8.45 16.37 -5.08
C ALA A 166 -9.67 16.24 -4.16
N ILE A 167 -10.07 15.00 -3.83
CA ILE A 167 -11.19 14.75 -2.91
C ILE A 167 -10.84 15.19 -1.49
N ARG A 168 -9.57 15.06 -1.10
CA ARG A 168 -9.10 15.45 0.23
C ARG A 168 -9.15 16.96 0.43
N TRP A 169 -8.70 17.73 -0.55
CA TRP A 169 -8.71 19.19 -0.48
C TRP A 169 -10.11 19.79 -0.59
N GLN A 170 -11.10 19.02 -1.02
CA GLN A 170 -12.52 19.39 -0.92
C GLN A 170 -13.13 19.11 0.47
N GLY A 171 -12.37 18.49 1.37
CA GLY A 171 -12.76 18.25 2.76
C GLY A 171 -12.59 19.46 3.66
N THR A 172 -12.99 19.30 4.92
CA THR A 172 -12.95 20.31 6.00
C THR A 172 -11.55 20.67 6.50
N ARG A 173 -10.49 19.99 6.01
CA ARG A 173 -9.11 20.25 6.42
C ARG A 173 -8.41 21.16 5.42
N SER A 174 -7.74 22.19 5.94
CA SER A 174 -6.87 23.07 5.15
C SER A 174 -5.84 22.26 4.35
N VAL A 175 -5.53 22.71 3.12
CA VAL A 175 -4.42 22.20 2.30
C VAL A 175 -3.09 22.25 3.06
N SER A 176 -2.96 23.16 4.04
CA SER A 176 -1.77 23.35 4.87
C SER A 176 -1.65 22.38 6.06
N GLU A 177 -2.58 21.43 6.24
CA GLU A 177 -2.49 20.40 7.29
C GLU A 177 -2.15 19.02 6.69
N PRO A 178 -0.89 18.79 6.27
CA PRO A 178 -0.45 17.46 5.88
C PRO A 178 -0.54 16.54 7.10
N ALA A 179 -1.22 15.40 6.96
CA ALA A 179 -1.12 14.37 7.97
C ALA A 179 0.13 13.56 7.67
N VAL A 180 0.97 13.28 8.67
CA VAL A 180 2.16 12.40 8.55
C VAL A 180 1.81 11.10 7.82
N THR A 181 0.59 10.63 8.00
CA THR A 181 0.01 9.46 7.34
C THR A 181 -0.04 9.51 5.80
N ASP A 182 0.11 10.68 5.17
CA ASP A 182 0.06 10.85 3.71
C ASP A 182 1.44 10.85 3.06
N PHE A 183 2.48 10.82 3.90
CA PHE A 183 3.86 10.76 3.46
C PHE A 183 4.11 9.59 2.51
N PHE A 184 3.51 8.43 2.80
CA PHE A 184 3.57 7.28 1.90
C PHE A 184 2.96 7.55 0.53
N LEU A 185 1.83 8.26 0.49
CA LEU A 185 1.14 8.54 -0.76
C LEU A 185 1.95 9.50 -1.63
N TRP A 186 2.55 10.52 -1.00
CA TRP A 186 3.48 11.44 -1.67
C TRP A 186 4.75 10.74 -2.16
N THR A 187 5.38 9.91 -1.33
CA THR A 187 6.57 9.14 -1.74
C THR A 187 6.24 8.19 -2.88
N THR A 188 5.11 7.47 -2.82
CA THR A 188 4.64 6.60 -3.92
C THR A 188 4.44 7.38 -5.22
N PHE A 189 3.86 8.58 -5.14
CA PHE A 189 3.70 9.48 -6.29
C PHE A 189 5.06 9.92 -6.88
N PHE A 190 6.00 10.34 -6.03
CA PHE A 190 7.34 10.72 -6.49
C PHE A 190 8.16 9.54 -7.02
N VAL A 191 7.98 8.33 -6.48
CA VAL A 191 8.55 7.09 -7.02
C VAL A 191 8.02 6.85 -8.44
N ALA A 192 6.71 6.97 -8.67
CA ALA A 192 6.14 6.84 -10.01
C ALA A 192 6.68 7.90 -10.98
N LEU A 193 6.74 9.18 -10.56
CA LEU A 193 7.29 10.26 -11.40
C LEU A 193 8.77 10.07 -11.73
N SER A 194 9.58 9.67 -10.75
CA SER A 194 11.00 9.39 -10.98
C SER A 194 11.23 8.18 -11.87
N GLY A 195 10.36 7.16 -11.81
CA GLY A 195 10.36 6.03 -12.74
C GLY A 195 10.11 6.47 -14.18
N PHE A 196 9.13 7.35 -14.41
CA PHE A 196 8.95 7.99 -15.72
C PHE A 196 10.14 8.86 -16.12
N GLY A 197 10.80 9.50 -15.15
CA GLY A 197 12.04 10.24 -15.37
C GLY A 197 13.15 9.37 -15.93
N ILE A 198 13.39 8.18 -15.34
CA ILE A 198 14.34 7.20 -15.87
C ILE A 198 13.96 6.81 -17.30
N MET A 199 12.70 6.42 -17.51
CA MET A 199 12.21 6.04 -18.84
C MET A 199 12.43 7.16 -19.88
N GLY A 200 12.17 8.41 -19.51
CA GLY A 200 12.42 9.57 -20.38
C GLY A 200 13.90 9.74 -20.73
N VAL A 201 14.80 9.57 -19.76
CA VAL A 201 16.26 9.62 -19.98
C VAL A 201 16.70 8.47 -20.89
N GLU A 202 16.22 7.26 -20.68
CA GLU A 202 16.50 6.11 -21.53
C GLU A 202 16.03 6.31 -22.98
N LEU A 203 14.88 6.94 -23.18
CA LEU A 203 14.30 7.14 -24.52
C LEU A 203 14.92 8.33 -25.28
N THR A 204 15.36 9.38 -24.57
CA THR A 204 15.80 10.63 -25.21
C THR A 204 17.32 10.80 -25.25
N VAL A 205 18.04 10.39 -24.21
CA VAL A 205 19.50 10.55 -24.10
C VAL A 205 20.17 9.27 -23.55
N PRO A 206 19.94 8.09 -24.16
CA PRO A 206 20.40 6.79 -23.64
C PRO A 206 21.92 6.66 -23.47
N THR A 207 22.72 7.50 -24.14
CA THR A 207 24.18 7.48 -24.07
C THR A 207 24.76 8.43 -23.03
N ASN A 208 23.93 9.26 -22.37
CA ASN A 208 24.38 10.19 -21.36
C ASN A 208 24.45 9.51 -19.98
N TYR A 209 25.65 9.04 -19.62
CA TYR A 209 25.92 8.38 -18.35
C TYR A 209 25.47 9.20 -17.13
N TYR A 210 25.80 10.50 -17.09
CA TYR A 210 25.48 11.36 -15.94
C TYR A 210 23.97 11.56 -15.77
N ALA A 211 23.23 11.71 -16.87
CA ALA A 211 21.78 11.82 -16.83
C ALA A 211 21.14 10.55 -16.29
N LEU A 212 21.55 9.38 -16.79
CA LEU A 212 21.02 8.09 -16.34
C LEU A 212 21.38 7.81 -14.88
N ALA A 213 22.65 8.00 -14.51
CA ALA A 213 23.13 7.80 -13.15
C ALA A 213 22.38 8.68 -12.14
N THR A 214 22.12 9.95 -12.50
CA THR A 214 21.39 10.88 -11.65
C THR A 214 19.92 10.47 -11.52
N ALA A 215 19.23 10.19 -12.63
CA ALA A 215 17.83 9.78 -12.62
C ALA A 215 17.62 8.49 -11.82
N PHE A 216 18.50 7.50 -12.01
CA PHE A 216 18.48 6.24 -11.27
C PHE A 216 18.74 6.45 -9.77
N SER A 217 19.74 7.26 -9.41
CA SER A 217 20.08 7.53 -7.99
C SER A 217 18.92 8.21 -7.26
N VAL A 218 18.28 9.20 -7.90
CA VAL A 218 17.09 9.87 -7.36
C VAL A 218 15.94 8.87 -7.16
N HIS A 219 15.68 8.02 -8.16
CA HIS A 219 14.62 7.03 -8.07
C HIS A 219 14.87 6.01 -6.95
N ILE A 220 16.07 5.43 -6.86
CA ILE A 220 16.41 4.45 -5.82
C ILE A 220 16.35 5.07 -4.43
N PHE A 221 16.77 6.33 -4.27
CA PHE A 221 16.60 7.06 -3.01
C PHE A 221 15.13 7.17 -2.62
N LEU A 222 14.25 7.56 -3.54
CA LEU A 222 12.81 7.64 -3.30
C LEU A 222 12.19 6.27 -3.00
N VAL A 223 12.60 5.22 -3.70
CA VAL A 223 12.16 3.84 -3.44
C VAL A 223 12.58 3.39 -2.05
N ALA A 224 13.84 3.63 -1.66
CA ALA A 224 14.34 3.30 -0.33
C ALA A 224 13.56 4.05 0.77
N MET A 225 13.31 5.36 0.58
CA MET A 225 12.48 6.14 1.50
C MET A 225 11.04 5.60 1.61
N MET A 226 10.43 5.24 0.47
CA MET A 226 9.08 4.68 0.43
C MET A 226 8.99 3.38 1.22
N PHE A 227 9.96 2.46 1.04
CA PHE A 227 10.00 1.20 1.78
C PHE A 227 10.30 1.38 3.27
N ALA A 228 11.30 2.21 3.63
CA ALA A 228 11.65 2.48 5.02
C ALA A 228 10.53 3.14 5.83
N THR A 229 9.64 3.89 5.17
CA THR A 229 8.49 4.53 5.83
C THR A 229 7.20 3.71 5.71
N MET A 230 7.22 2.63 4.95
CA MET A 230 6.06 1.80 4.68
C MET A 230 5.39 1.23 5.95
N PRO A 231 6.14 0.70 6.95
CA PRO A 231 5.51 0.18 8.17
C PRO A 231 4.87 1.26 9.03
N TRP A 232 5.42 2.47 9.01
CA TRP A 232 5.06 3.58 9.89
C TRP A 232 3.96 4.49 9.33
N THR A 233 3.42 4.15 8.16
CA THR A 233 2.45 4.96 7.43
C THR A 233 1.15 4.19 7.21
N LYS A 234 0.18 4.83 6.54
CA LYS A 234 -1.10 4.19 6.19
C LYS A 234 -0.95 2.95 5.33
N PHE A 235 0.19 2.75 4.64
CA PHE A 235 0.40 1.55 3.85
C PHE A 235 0.35 0.28 4.70
N GLY A 236 0.75 0.34 5.98
CA GLY A 236 0.67 -0.84 6.84
C GLY A 236 -0.71 -1.49 6.88
N HIS A 237 -1.79 -0.73 6.67
CA HIS A 237 -3.14 -1.28 6.54
C HIS A 237 -3.23 -2.35 5.44
N ALA A 238 -2.49 -2.20 4.35
CA ALA A 238 -2.45 -3.18 3.27
C ALA A 238 -1.88 -4.54 3.72
N ILE A 239 -1.16 -4.62 4.84
CA ILE A 239 -0.57 -5.86 5.37
C ILE A 239 -1.32 -6.30 6.62
N TYR A 240 -1.37 -5.46 7.66
CA TYR A 240 -1.98 -5.88 8.93
C TYR A 240 -3.50 -6.01 8.86
N MET A 241 -4.22 -5.41 7.91
CA MET A 241 -5.67 -5.66 7.79
C MET A 241 -5.95 -7.14 7.51
N TYR A 242 -5.16 -7.81 6.66
CA TYR A 242 -5.35 -9.23 6.41
C TYR A 242 -5.12 -10.06 7.67
N ILE A 243 -4.07 -9.72 8.44
CA ILE A 243 -3.72 -10.40 9.68
C ILE A 243 -4.81 -10.18 10.75
N TRP A 244 -5.30 -8.95 10.89
CA TRP A 244 -6.37 -8.62 11.83
C TRP A 244 -7.70 -9.24 11.44
N GLN A 245 -8.05 -9.25 10.14
CA GLN A 245 -9.24 -9.95 9.65
C GLN A 245 -9.14 -11.45 9.91
N LEU A 246 -7.98 -12.06 9.63
CA LEU A 246 -7.76 -13.47 9.96
C LEU A 246 -7.93 -13.74 11.45
N TYR A 247 -7.28 -12.93 12.30
CA TYR A 247 -7.33 -13.06 13.76
C TYR A 247 -8.76 -12.90 14.31
N ASP A 248 -9.48 -11.85 13.90
CA ASP A 248 -10.83 -11.57 14.37
C ASP A 248 -11.81 -12.66 13.92
N ARG A 249 -11.75 -13.08 12.65
CA ARG A 249 -12.61 -14.16 12.12
C ARG A 249 -12.31 -15.50 12.78
N TYR A 250 -11.03 -15.84 12.96
CA TYR A 250 -10.62 -17.03 13.68
C TYR A 250 -11.20 -17.06 15.09
N ARG A 251 -11.08 -15.96 15.86
CA ARG A 251 -11.61 -15.90 17.23
C ARG A 251 -13.14 -15.94 17.27
N THR A 252 -13.80 -15.19 16.40
CA THR A 252 -15.27 -15.14 16.30
C THR A 252 -15.88 -16.51 16.04
N TRP A 253 -15.28 -17.29 15.14
CA TRP A 253 -15.78 -18.63 14.81
C TRP A 253 -15.26 -19.73 15.70
N LYS A 254 -14.39 -19.41 16.66
CA LYS A 254 -14.06 -20.29 17.80
C LYS A 254 -15.03 -20.14 18.96
N GLY A 255 -16.00 -19.24 18.87
CA GLY A 255 -16.99 -18.98 19.92
C GLY A 255 -16.61 -17.84 20.85
N VAL A 256 -15.46 -17.19 20.62
CA VAL A 256 -15.05 -16.00 21.39
C VAL A 256 -15.80 -14.80 20.84
N GLU A 257 -16.37 -13.97 21.72
CA GLU A 257 -17.06 -12.75 21.27
C GLU A 257 -16.12 -11.90 20.38
N PRO A 258 -16.61 -11.43 19.22
CA PRO A 258 -15.80 -10.74 18.22
C PRO A 258 -15.15 -9.47 18.80
N ARG A 259 -13.91 -9.18 18.38
CA ARG A 259 -13.19 -7.96 18.80
C ARG A 259 -13.04 -7.02 17.60
N LEU A 260 -14.11 -6.22 17.39
CA LEU A 260 -14.13 -4.92 16.71
C LEU A 260 -13.99 -4.83 15.17
N LEU A 261 -14.68 -3.80 14.66
CA LEU A 261 -14.33 -2.95 13.52
C LEU A 261 -14.13 -3.59 12.13
N GLY A 262 -14.67 -4.79 11.87
CA GLY A 262 -14.93 -5.25 10.50
C GLY A 262 -16.06 -4.45 9.83
N PRO A 263 -16.37 -4.62 8.54
CA PRO A 263 -17.37 -3.83 7.81
C PRO A 263 -18.76 -3.75 8.41
N TRP A 264 -19.09 -4.76 9.19
CA TRP A 264 -20.31 -4.87 9.94
C TRP A 264 -20.34 -3.93 11.15
N SER A 265 -19.21 -3.38 11.57
CA SER A 265 -19.11 -2.33 12.59
C SER A 265 -19.55 -0.98 12.07
N GLY A 266 -19.62 -0.74 10.76
CA GLY A 266 -20.20 0.50 10.24
C GLY A 266 -21.68 0.56 10.63
N GLU A 267 -22.43 -0.45 10.19
CA GLU A 267 -23.85 -0.61 10.55
C GLU A 267 -24.07 -0.92 12.03
N LEU A 268 -23.22 -1.73 12.69
CA LEU A 268 -23.37 -2.03 14.12
C LEU A 268 -22.94 -0.85 14.99
N ALA A 269 -21.93 -0.06 14.62
CA ALA A 269 -21.59 1.17 15.34
C ALA A 269 -22.61 2.28 15.05
N GLU A 270 -23.14 2.38 13.83
CA GLU A 270 -24.25 3.28 13.50
C GLU A 270 -25.51 2.90 14.28
N LYS A 271 -25.88 1.62 14.33
CA LYS A 271 -26.98 1.11 15.19
C LYS A 271 -26.69 1.29 16.68
N ALA A 272 -25.44 1.13 17.14
CA ALA A 272 -25.04 1.35 18.53
C ALA A 272 -25.08 2.85 18.91
N LEU A 273 -24.66 3.74 18.01
CA LEU A 273 -24.79 5.21 18.13
C LEU A 273 -26.26 5.61 18.18
N HIS A 274 -27.10 5.03 17.31
CA HIS A 274 -28.56 5.24 17.34
C HIS A 274 -29.22 4.70 18.60
N SER A 275 -28.73 3.59 19.17
CA SER A 275 -29.24 3.06 20.44
C SER A 275 -28.79 3.84 21.68
N HIS A 276 -27.80 4.73 21.54
CA HIS A 276 -27.26 5.54 22.64
C HIS A 276 -27.53 7.04 22.51
N HIS A 277 -28.35 7.48 21.55
CA HIS A 277 -28.95 8.80 21.63
C HIS A 277 -30.02 8.80 22.73
N PRO A 278 -29.88 9.61 23.81
CA PRO A 278 -31.03 9.97 24.61
C PRO A 278 -31.98 10.66 23.64
N GLY A 279 -33.24 10.19 23.58
CA GLY A 279 -34.21 10.62 22.59
C GLY A 279 -34.28 12.13 22.49
N HIS A 280 -33.67 12.69 21.43
CA HIS A 280 -34.14 13.97 20.94
C HIS A 280 -35.48 13.70 20.29
N THR A 281 -36.51 14.20 20.96
CA THR A 281 -37.89 14.21 20.50
C THR A 281 -37.93 14.58 19.03
N THR A 282 -38.45 13.67 18.22
CA THR A 282 -38.82 13.93 16.83
C THR A 282 -39.72 15.15 16.84
N LYS A 283 -39.26 16.25 16.25
CA LYS A 283 -40.14 17.42 16.01
C LYS A 283 -41.32 16.93 15.20
N VAL A 284 -42.48 16.83 15.85
CA VAL A 284 -43.77 16.71 15.18
C VAL A 284 -43.89 17.94 14.30
N ARG A 285 -43.91 17.72 12.97
CA ARG A 285 -44.29 18.77 12.03
C ARG A 285 -45.79 19.01 12.24
N SER A 286 -46.13 20.17 12.80
CA SER A 286 -47.43 20.80 12.64
C SER A 286 -47.56 21.38 11.25
#